data_AF-A0A2H3SR90-F1
#
_entry.id   AF-A0A2H3SR90-F1
#
_cell.length_a   1.000
_cell.length_b   1.000
_cell.length_c   1.000
_cell.angle_alpha   90.00
_cell.angle_beta   90.00
_cell.angle_gamma   90.00
#
_symmetry.space_group_name_H-M   'P 1'
#
loop_
_entity.id
_entity.type
_entity.pdbx_description
1 polymer ?
#
loop_
_entity_poly.entity_id
_entity_poly.type
_entity_poly.pdbx_seq_one_letter_code
_entity_poly.pdbx_strand_id
1 'polypeptide(L)'
;MSGLEPDDVHYLESRSCLSVPTPDALDDFIREYFLHVHPGLPLLDEAQFWAVYSGDKEPCGEPTISLFLFQAMLFASCSFVPFSTLKGLGFTSRRNAREKYYRRAKLLLDICSGRYLVSNAQGALLLTYYATTRDRARTNSILLATAIQLAQGAGADQFHKRPDQDSDMTNRLKRLWWCCIVRDRILPLGVRRQLHITSINSALDHLTEQDFSKEIQESQVYSAQTKRSLVYLFISLCELAVPFTSVIQTVYGTGQSAADAISKMIENQKQIEESIKFCEIGLNAWFDKATIQFPTPAGIINPEKSLVLYTNLMYIYYYSARVALYQYEAFVVTLASPGAGMGDKLHQTRLQLEDATLGITDNLKELVQLKVARFLPVSIIAFAALPLVLHILDVKLAKLPSQTARKQGRLNIYMEAMKGLQNLYDGVDDVWNFIRGAIDSATSGTWDTADASYNSAICSKVSVSTQAADNWGKFLLQEPILYFRLSRTIDLSLAVGCYAEDSSLSLLLATAQFSSPSHIFVGVDVHDESQTSAIGCDKASIDEKGNTEIKDICTEMRSDKFDEIGDLGGYDLELESFQTLEFLDMFELDLEDGLNSER
;
A
#
# COMPACT_ATOMS: atom_id res chain seq x y z
N MET A 1 23.91 -0.96 -28.67
CA MET A 1 23.49 0.09 -29.62
C MET A 1 23.52 -0.37 -31.09
N SER A 2 24.29 -1.41 -31.45
CA SER A 2 24.42 -1.90 -32.83
C SER A 2 23.09 -2.45 -33.40
N GLY A 3 22.40 -1.71 -34.26
CA GLY A 3 21.15 -2.15 -34.92
C GLY A 3 19.86 -1.52 -34.37
N LEU A 4 19.95 -0.34 -33.78
CA LEU A 4 18.81 0.58 -33.65
C LEU A 4 18.71 1.41 -34.93
N GLU A 5 17.50 1.85 -35.30
CA GLU A 5 17.33 2.77 -36.42
C GLU A 5 17.96 4.13 -36.09
N PRO A 6 18.53 4.85 -37.08
CA PRO A 6 19.17 6.15 -36.84
C PRO A 6 18.23 7.17 -36.19
N ASP A 7 16.94 7.13 -36.54
CA ASP A 7 15.92 8.03 -36.00
C ASP A 7 15.68 7.76 -34.49
N ASP A 8 15.67 6.49 -34.07
CA ASP A 8 15.57 6.11 -32.67
C ASP A 8 16.77 6.59 -31.86
N VAL A 9 17.98 6.50 -32.43
CA VAL A 9 19.21 6.97 -31.77
C VAL A 9 19.15 8.48 -31.58
N HIS A 10 18.82 9.25 -32.63
CA HIS A 10 18.70 10.70 -32.55
C HIS A 10 17.61 11.11 -31.55
N TYR A 11 16.48 10.39 -31.53
CA TYR A 11 15.43 10.62 -30.55
C TYR A 11 15.90 10.37 -29.11
N LEU A 12 16.57 9.24 -28.84
CA LEU A 12 17.13 8.92 -27.52
C LEU A 12 18.19 9.94 -27.07
N GLU A 13 19.05 10.42 -27.98
CA GLU A 13 20.02 11.49 -27.71
C GLU A 13 19.35 12.81 -27.36
N SER A 14 18.33 13.22 -28.13
CA SER A 14 17.58 14.45 -27.88
C SER A 14 16.86 14.46 -26.51
N ARG A 15 16.52 13.27 -26.00
CA ARG A 15 15.93 13.04 -24.67
C ARG A 15 16.98 12.74 -23.60
N SER A 16 18.26 12.83 -23.95
CA SER A 16 19.41 12.56 -23.07
C SER A 16 19.38 11.18 -22.41
N CYS A 17 18.78 10.19 -23.07
CA CYS A 17 18.72 8.81 -22.59
C CYS A 17 20.11 8.13 -22.68
N LEU A 18 20.96 8.61 -23.60
CA LEU A 18 22.30 8.07 -23.83
C LEU A 18 23.39 8.70 -22.95
N SER A 19 23.06 9.77 -22.22
CA SER A 19 24.00 10.47 -21.35
C SER A 19 23.95 9.93 -19.92
N VAL A 20 25.12 9.78 -19.30
CA VAL A 20 25.28 9.52 -17.86
C VAL A 20 25.90 10.74 -17.17
N PRO A 21 25.67 10.92 -15.84
CA PRO A 21 26.33 11.96 -15.05
C PRO A 21 27.85 11.91 -15.04
N THR A 22 28.47 12.94 -14.46
CA THR A 22 29.91 12.97 -14.17
C THR A 22 30.31 11.82 -13.22
N PRO A 23 31.56 11.34 -13.26
CA PRO A 23 32.02 10.24 -12.40
C PRO A 23 31.72 10.44 -10.91
N ASP A 24 32.04 11.61 -10.35
CA ASP A 24 31.79 11.90 -8.93
C ASP A 24 30.30 11.79 -8.56
N ALA A 25 29.43 12.27 -9.45
CA ALA A 25 27.99 12.14 -9.23
C ALA A 25 27.56 10.67 -9.35
N LEU A 26 28.06 9.94 -10.34
CA LEU A 26 27.76 8.51 -10.50
C LEU A 26 28.14 7.72 -9.24
N ASP A 27 29.28 7.98 -8.64
CA ASP A 27 29.71 7.30 -7.41
C ASP A 27 28.69 7.47 -6.27
N ASP A 28 28.14 8.68 -6.11
CA ASP A 28 27.03 8.91 -5.18
C ASP A 28 25.79 8.09 -5.54
N PHE A 29 25.35 8.12 -6.80
CA PHE A 29 24.17 7.37 -7.22
C PHE A 29 24.30 5.85 -7.00
N ILE A 30 25.48 5.29 -7.29
CA ILE A 30 25.73 3.85 -7.19
C ILE A 30 25.89 3.44 -5.73
N ARG A 31 26.64 4.20 -4.92
CA ARG A 31 26.76 3.96 -3.48
C ARG A 31 25.39 3.97 -2.81
N GLU A 32 24.55 4.96 -3.12
CA GLU A 32 23.21 5.11 -2.55
C GLU A 32 22.24 4.02 -3.05
N TYR A 33 22.43 3.52 -4.26
CA TYR A 33 21.70 2.33 -4.75
C TYR A 33 22.00 1.11 -3.87
N PHE A 34 23.28 0.79 -3.64
CA PHE A 34 23.66 -0.39 -2.86
C PHE A 34 23.35 -0.25 -1.37
N LEU A 35 23.33 0.96 -0.82
CA LEU A 35 22.89 1.23 0.55
C LEU A 35 21.37 1.12 0.72
N HIS A 36 20.58 1.72 -0.18
CA HIS A 36 19.17 1.98 0.12
C HIS A 36 18.15 1.30 -0.79
N VAL A 37 18.56 0.76 -1.95
CA VAL A 37 17.67 0.04 -2.86
C VAL A 37 17.96 -1.45 -2.83
N HIS A 38 19.23 -1.81 -2.98
CA HIS A 38 19.69 -3.19 -3.14
C HIS A 38 19.31 -4.13 -1.99
N PRO A 39 19.36 -3.76 -0.70
CA PRO A 39 19.03 -4.72 0.36
C PRO A 39 17.56 -5.17 0.36
N GLY A 40 16.65 -4.34 -0.17
CA GLY A 40 15.24 -4.71 -0.33
C GLY A 40 14.91 -5.37 -1.68
N LEU A 41 15.80 -5.27 -2.66
CA LEU A 41 15.65 -5.85 -3.99
C LEU A 41 17.03 -6.17 -4.62
N PRO A 42 17.71 -7.22 -4.16
CA PRO A 42 19.09 -7.52 -4.52
C PRO A 42 19.18 -8.21 -5.89
N LEU A 43 18.90 -7.43 -6.95
CA LEU A 43 18.82 -7.87 -8.34
C LEU A 43 20.16 -8.25 -8.96
N LEU A 44 21.24 -7.62 -8.50
CA LEU A 44 22.56 -7.65 -9.11
C LEU A 44 23.55 -8.36 -8.18
N ASP A 45 24.61 -8.94 -8.70
CA ASP A 45 25.75 -9.28 -7.84
C ASP A 45 26.56 -7.98 -7.63
N GLU A 46 26.56 -7.46 -6.39
CA GLU A 46 27.25 -6.20 -6.07
C GLU A 46 28.77 -6.31 -6.34
N ALA A 47 29.39 -7.44 -6.01
CA ALA A 47 30.81 -7.64 -6.22
C ALA A 47 31.15 -7.62 -7.72
N GLN A 48 30.35 -8.34 -8.51
CA GLN A 48 30.48 -8.32 -9.97
C GLN A 48 30.24 -6.93 -10.55
N PHE A 49 29.27 -6.18 -10.00
CA PHE A 49 28.98 -4.83 -10.45
C PHE A 49 30.17 -3.90 -10.22
N TRP A 50 30.75 -3.88 -9.03
CA TRP A 50 31.89 -3.00 -8.72
C TRP A 50 33.12 -3.34 -9.57
N ALA A 51 33.39 -4.63 -9.81
CA ALA A 51 34.49 -5.04 -10.68
C ALA A 51 34.35 -4.51 -12.11
N VAL A 52 33.12 -4.42 -12.64
CA VAL A 52 32.84 -3.82 -13.97
C VAL A 52 32.86 -2.29 -13.90
N TYR A 53 32.34 -1.70 -12.83
CA TYR A 53 32.25 -0.25 -12.65
C TYR A 53 33.63 0.43 -12.49
N SER A 54 34.55 -0.19 -11.75
CA SER A 54 35.90 0.35 -11.51
C SER A 54 36.87 0.15 -12.68
N GLY A 55 36.54 -0.71 -13.65
CA GLY A 55 37.42 -1.03 -14.79
C GLY A 55 38.62 -1.92 -14.44
N ASP A 56 38.56 -2.67 -13.33
CA ASP A 56 39.67 -3.48 -12.81
C ASP A 56 39.95 -4.78 -13.60
N LYS A 57 39.21 -5.05 -14.68
CA LYS A 57 39.42 -6.23 -15.57
C LYS A 57 39.55 -5.78 -17.02
N GLU A 58 40.57 -6.26 -17.72
CA GLU A 58 40.82 -5.98 -19.14
C GLU A 58 39.81 -6.67 -20.10
N PRO A 59 39.60 -6.10 -21.30
CA PRO A 59 38.46 -6.38 -22.17
C PRO A 59 38.70 -7.60 -23.06
N CYS A 60 38.55 -8.80 -22.50
CA CYS A 60 38.32 -10.01 -23.28
C CYS A 60 36.86 -10.47 -23.07
N GLY A 61 35.93 -9.82 -23.77
CA GLY A 61 34.52 -10.24 -23.87
C GLY A 61 33.63 -9.89 -22.67
N GLU A 62 33.91 -8.78 -21.98
CA GLU A 62 33.33 -8.39 -20.69
C GLU A 62 31.79 -8.42 -20.56
N PRO A 63 31.27 -8.72 -19.35
CA PRO A 63 29.89 -8.45 -18.98
C PRO A 63 29.66 -6.93 -18.85
N THR A 64 29.17 -6.30 -19.91
CA THR A 64 28.79 -4.87 -19.91
C THR A 64 27.47 -4.65 -19.16
N ILE A 65 27.39 -3.61 -18.33
CA ILE A 65 26.12 -3.19 -17.71
C ILE A 65 25.23 -2.56 -18.80
N SER A 66 24.00 -3.06 -18.96
CA SER A 66 23.03 -2.47 -19.89
C SER A 66 22.75 -1.02 -19.50
N LEU A 67 22.84 -0.10 -20.47
CA LEU A 67 22.54 1.32 -20.24
C LEU A 67 21.11 1.53 -19.72
N PHE A 68 20.14 0.73 -20.17
CA PHE A 68 18.77 0.77 -19.64
C PHE A 68 18.76 0.49 -18.14
N LEU A 69 19.39 -0.62 -17.73
CA LEU A 69 19.49 -1.01 -16.33
C LEU A 69 20.20 0.08 -15.52
N PHE A 70 21.29 0.63 -16.06
CA PHE A 70 22.04 1.69 -15.38
C PHE A 70 21.18 2.95 -15.17
N GLN A 71 20.44 3.42 -16.17
CA GLN A 71 19.49 4.54 -16.02
C GLN A 71 18.38 4.22 -15.01
N ALA A 72 17.91 2.96 -14.96
CA ALA A 72 16.92 2.52 -13.98
C ALA A 72 17.49 2.50 -12.54
N MET A 73 18.78 2.16 -12.36
CA MET A 73 19.48 2.29 -11.09
C MET A 73 19.58 3.74 -10.65
N LEU A 74 19.98 4.65 -11.55
CA LEU A 74 20.02 6.09 -11.28
C LEU A 74 18.66 6.62 -10.83
N PHE A 75 17.59 6.21 -11.54
CA PHE A 75 16.22 6.52 -11.16
C PHE A 75 15.88 6.06 -9.72
N ALA A 76 16.20 4.81 -9.39
CA ALA A 76 15.84 4.22 -8.11
C ALA A 76 16.58 4.88 -6.92
N SER A 77 17.85 5.27 -7.11
CA SER A 77 18.66 5.87 -6.04
C SER A 77 18.50 7.37 -5.85
N CYS A 78 17.90 8.09 -6.81
CA CYS A 78 17.63 9.55 -6.71
C CYS A 78 17.00 10.00 -5.37
N SER A 79 16.20 9.15 -4.73
CA SER A 79 15.53 9.49 -3.46
C SER A 79 16.54 9.67 -2.31
N PHE A 80 17.72 9.05 -2.41
CA PHE A 80 18.69 8.91 -1.32
C PHE A 80 19.95 9.74 -1.56
N VAL A 81 20.35 9.93 -2.84
CA VAL A 81 21.50 10.76 -3.26
C VAL A 81 21.53 12.13 -2.60
N PRO A 82 22.65 12.68 -2.12
CA PRO A 82 22.71 14.03 -1.56
C PRO A 82 22.09 15.09 -2.49
N PHE A 83 21.31 16.02 -1.93
CA PHE A 83 20.63 17.03 -2.76
C PHE A 83 21.62 17.99 -3.42
N SER A 84 22.79 18.23 -2.80
CA SER A 84 23.91 18.96 -3.40
C SER A 84 24.35 18.35 -4.74
N THR A 85 24.51 17.03 -4.81
CA THR A 85 24.85 16.29 -6.03
C THR A 85 23.75 16.45 -7.09
N LEU A 86 22.47 16.34 -6.71
CA LEU A 86 21.35 16.55 -7.64
C LEU A 86 21.27 18.01 -8.14
N LYS A 87 21.51 18.98 -7.26
CA LYS A 87 21.54 20.41 -7.61
C LYS A 87 22.70 20.72 -8.56
N GLY A 88 23.87 20.12 -8.35
CA GLY A 88 25.02 20.21 -9.26
C GLY A 88 24.74 19.68 -10.67
N LEU A 89 23.85 18.68 -10.79
CA LEU A 89 23.36 18.16 -12.07
C LEU A 89 22.19 18.99 -12.66
N GLY A 90 21.80 20.09 -12.03
CA GLY A 90 20.76 21.00 -12.52
C GLY A 90 19.32 20.54 -12.22
N PHE A 91 19.12 19.64 -11.25
CA PHE A 91 17.78 19.26 -10.80
C PHE A 91 17.26 20.24 -9.74
N THR A 92 15.98 20.61 -9.84
CA THR A 92 15.33 21.54 -8.91
C THR A 92 14.82 20.85 -7.64
N SER A 93 14.57 19.54 -7.70
CA SER A 93 14.09 18.74 -6.58
C SER A 93 14.42 17.26 -6.81
N ARG A 94 14.31 16.45 -5.76
CA ARG A 94 14.44 14.99 -5.84
C ARG A 94 13.38 14.37 -6.76
N ARG A 95 12.14 14.88 -6.67
CA ARG A 95 11.02 14.48 -7.55
C ARG A 95 11.34 14.79 -9.02
N ASN A 96 11.89 15.98 -9.31
CA ASN A 96 12.32 16.34 -10.66
C ASN A 96 13.41 15.42 -11.22
N ALA A 97 14.42 15.09 -10.41
CA ALA A 97 15.47 14.14 -10.80
C ALA A 97 14.88 12.76 -11.12
N ARG A 98 14.06 12.24 -10.21
CA ARG A 98 13.39 10.93 -10.37
C ARG A 98 12.55 10.85 -11.62
N GLU A 99 11.71 11.84 -11.87
CA GLU A 99 10.85 11.90 -13.04
C GLU A 99 11.69 11.89 -14.34
N LYS A 100 12.77 12.66 -14.40
CA LYS A 100 13.66 12.72 -15.58
C LYS A 100 14.39 11.39 -15.81
N TYR A 101 14.98 10.79 -14.79
CA TYR A 101 15.65 9.49 -14.94
C TYR A 101 14.67 8.35 -15.23
N TYR A 102 13.48 8.37 -14.62
CA TYR A 102 12.40 7.44 -14.95
C TYR A 102 12.05 7.52 -16.43
N ARG A 103 11.80 8.72 -16.96
CA ARG A 103 11.48 8.92 -18.39
C ARG A 103 12.60 8.42 -19.30
N ARG A 104 13.87 8.69 -18.95
CA ARG A 104 15.03 8.20 -19.72
C ARG A 104 15.06 6.68 -19.77
N ALA A 105 14.99 6.04 -18.61
CA ALA A 105 14.99 4.58 -18.51
C ALA A 105 13.77 3.96 -19.20
N LYS A 106 12.58 4.54 -19.03
CA LYS A 106 11.35 4.03 -19.66
C LYS A 106 11.42 4.09 -21.19
N LEU A 107 11.93 5.17 -21.77
CA LEU A 107 12.17 5.27 -23.22
C LEU A 107 13.15 4.20 -23.71
N LEU A 108 14.23 3.94 -22.96
CA LEU A 108 15.17 2.87 -23.29
C LEU A 108 14.52 1.48 -23.20
N LEU A 109 13.63 1.24 -22.24
CA LEU A 109 12.87 -0.01 -22.18
C LEU A 109 11.99 -0.16 -23.42
N ASP A 110 11.26 0.90 -23.79
CA ASP A 110 10.30 0.85 -24.89
C ASP A 110 10.98 0.62 -26.25
N ILE A 111 12.15 1.24 -26.48
CA ILE A 111 12.89 1.15 -27.75
C ILE A 111 13.85 -0.07 -27.77
N CYS A 112 14.44 -0.46 -26.65
CA CYS A 112 15.53 -1.47 -26.59
C CYS A 112 15.16 -2.80 -25.88
N SER A 113 13.88 -3.08 -25.64
CA SER A 113 13.40 -4.22 -24.81
C SER A 113 13.83 -5.63 -25.27
N GLY A 114 14.21 -5.84 -26.53
CA GLY A 114 14.39 -7.18 -27.10
C GLY A 114 15.75 -7.88 -26.89
N ARG A 115 16.80 -7.19 -26.42
CA ARG A 115 18.18 -7.72 -26.56
C ARG A 115 18.75 -8.39 -25.31
N TYR A 116 18.47 -7.85 -24.13
CA TYR A 116 19.08 -8.28 -22.87
C TYR A 116 18.00 -8.56 -21.85
N LEU A 117 17.27 -9.67 -22.02
CA LEU A 117 16.06 -9.97 -21.24
C LEU A 117 16.28 -9.91 -19.72
N VAL A 118 17.40 -10.43 -19.21
CA VAL A 118 17.75 -10.35 -17.78
C VAL A 118 17.88 -8.90 -17.32
N SER A 119 18.72 -8.09 -17.99
CA SER A 119 18.89 -6.67 -17.63
C SER A 119 17.63 -5.85 -17.82
N ASN A 120 16.81 -6.20 -18.82
CA ASN A 120 15.54 -5.54 -19.08
C ASN A 120 14.50 -5.89 -18.01
N ALA A 121 14.47 -7.14 -17.52
CA ALA A 121 13.65 -7.52 -16.37
C ALA A 121 14.11 -6.81 -15.09
N GLN A 122 15.42 -6.78 -14.82
CA GLN A 122 15.99 -6.07 -13.66
C GLN A 122 15.65 -4.58 -13.68
N GLY A 123 15.87 -3.89 -14.80
CA GLY A 123 15.56 -2.48 -14.92
C GLY A 123 14.04 -2.22 -14.86
N ALA A 124 13.21 -3.06 -15.46
CA ALA A 124 11.75 -2.94 -15.38
C ALA A 124 11.25 -3.12 -13.93
N LEU A 125 11.84 -4.03 -13.14
CA LEU A 125 11.56 -4.15 -11.70
C LEU A 125 11.90 -2.87 -10.95
N LEU A 126 13.06 -2.25 -11.23
CA LEU A 126 13.43 -0.97 -10.61
C LEU A 126 12.41 0.13 -10.97
N LEU A 127 11.96 0.21 -12.23
CA LEU A 127 10.97 1.19 -12.66
C LEU A 127 9.61 1.04 -11.94
N THR A 128 9.30 -0.11 -11.35
CA THR A 128 8.08 -0.26 -10.54
C THR A 128 8.07 0.61 -9.27
N TYR A 129 9.22 1.18 -8.87
CA TYR A 129 9.31 2.17 -7.78
C TYR A 129 8.83 3.56 -8.18
N TYR A 130 8.50 3.75 -9.45
CA TYR A 130 7.82 4.95 -9.91
C TYR A 130 6.32 4.79 -9.63
N ALA A 131 5.84 5.56 -8.65
CA ALA A 131 4.41 5.66 -8.36
C ALA A 131 4.02 7.12 -8.43
N THR A 132 3.20 7.44 -9.42
CA THR A 132 2.45 8.70 -9.52
C THR A 132 0.97 8.31 -9.58
N THR A 133 0.09 9.02 -8.89
CA THR A 133 -1.33 8.67 -8.88
C THR A 133 -2.14 9.52 -9.87
N ARG A 134 -1.49 10.16 -10.84
CA ARG A 134 -2.15 10.55 -12.11
C ARG A 134 -2.18 9.39 -13.11
N ASP A 135 -1.69 8.24 -12.68
CA ASP A 135 -1.53 7.03 -13.44
C ASP A 135 -2.78 6.14 -13.39
N ARG A 136 -3.88 6.61 -14.00
CA ARG A 136 -5.05 5.75 -14.27
C ARG A 136 -4.67 4.47 -15.04
N ALA A 137 -3.53 4.48 -15.72
CA ALA A 137 -3.00 3.36 -16.48
C ALA A 137 -2.36 2.27 -15.59
N ARG A 138 -2.19 2.47 -14.27
CA ARG A 138 -1.55 1.49 -13.37
C ARG A 138 -0.16 1.08 -13.87
N THR A 139 0.62 2.04 -14.35
CA THR A 139 1.99 1.92 -14.88
C THR A 139 2.89 1.05 -14.00
N ASN A 140 2.85 1.17 -12.67
CA ASN A 140 3.67 0.31 -11.81
C ASN A 140 3.31 -1.19 -11.88
N SER A 141 2.02 -1.54 -12.04
CA SER A 141 1.56 -2.91 -12.29
C SER A 141 1.89 -3.36 -13.71
N ILE A 142 1.76 -2.48 -14.72
CA ILE A 142 2.18 -2.79 -16.10
C ILE A 142 3.68 -3.08 -16.17
N LEU A 143 4.50 -2.26 -15.51
CA LEU A 143 5.96 -2.45 -15.45
C LEU A 143 6.32 -3.74 -14.71
N LEU A 144 5.61 -4.08 -13.64
CA LEU A 144 5.79 -5.34 -12.93
C LEU A 144 5.45 -6.54 -13.83
N ALA A 145 4.31 -6.51 -14.53
CA ALA A 145 3.95 -7.53 -15.51
C ALA A 145 5.01 -7.66 -16.61
N THR A 146 5.50 -6.53 -17.12
CA THR A 146 6.57 -6.49 -18.14
C THR A 146 7.85 -7.13 -17.61
N ALA A 147 8.25 -6.80 -16.38
CA ALA A 147 9.44 -7.37 -15.77
C ALA A 147 9.33 -8.89 -15.59
N ILE A 148 8.17 -9.38 -15.16
CA ILE A 148 7.89 -10.81 -14.99
C ILE A 148 7.94 -11.54 -16.34
N GLN A 149 7.32 -10.97 -17.38
CA GLN A 149 7.36 -11.53 -18.73
C GLN A 149 8.79 -11.60 -19.28
N LEU A 150 9.59 -10.55 -19.09
CA LEU A 150 11.00 -10.54 -19.49
C LEU A 150 11.82 -11.56 -18.70
N ALA A 151 11.57 -11.72 -17.40
CA ALA A 151 12.22 -12.72 -16.56
C ALA A 151 11.86 -14.15 -17.01
N GLN A 152 10.59 -14.42 -17.30
CA GLN A 152 10.13 -15.69 -17.87
C GLN A 152 10.76 -15.95 -19.25
N GLY A 153 10.84 -14.93 -20.11
CA GLY A 153 11.52 -15.02 -21.39
C GLY A 153 13.02 -15.35 -21.27
N ALA A 154 13.67 -14.92 -20.18
CA ALA A 154 15.05 -15.29 -19.86
C ALA A 154 15.18 -16.70 -19.23
N GLY A 155 14.05 -17.37 -18.94
CA GLY A 155 13.99 -18.66 -18.25
C GLY A 155 14.22 -18.55 -16.74
N ALA A 156 13.95 -17.38 -16.12
CA ALA A 156 14.15 -17.16 -14.70
C ALA A 156 13.15 -17.93 -13.82
N ASP A 157 11.96 -18.26 -14.32
CA ASP A 157 10.97 -19.12 -13.64
C ASP A 157 11.37 -20.61 -13.65
N GLN A 158 12.33 -20.98 -14.50
CA GLN A 158 12.77 -22.35 -14.75
C GLN A 158 14.27 -22.54 -14.50
N PHE A 159 14.87 -21.66 -13.70
CA PHE A 159 16.31 -21.69 -13.40
C PHE A 159 16.79 -23.05 -12.86
N HIS A 160 15.99 -23.76 -12.05
CA HIS A 160 16.29 -25.09 -11.53
C HIS A 160 16.42 -26.19 -12.60
N LYS A 161 15.91 -25.96 -13.82
CA LYS A 161 16.04 -26.91 -14.94
C LYS A 161 17.33 -26.72 -15.73
N ARG A 162 18.11 -25.67 -15.43
CA ARG A 162 19.36 -25.40 -16.15
C ARG A 162 20.44 -26.39 -15.71
N PRO A 163 21.34 -26.78 -16.62
CA PRO A 163 22.47 -27.64 -16.29
C PRO A 163 23.43 -26.91 -15.33
N ASP A 164 24.02 -27.67 -14.40
CA ASP A 164 24.87 -27.18 -13.30
C ASP A 164 26.19 -26.51 -13.75
N GLN A 165 26.50 -26.57 -15.05
CA GLN A 165 27.73 -26.01 -15.64
C GLN A 165 27.75 -24.47 -15.70
N ASP A 166 26.63 -23.79 -15.48
CA ASP A 166 26.51 -22.33 -15.47
C ASP A 166 25.89 -21.83 -14.15
N SER A 167 26.60 -22.07 -13.05
CA SER A 167 26.15 -21.75 -11.69
C SER A 167 25.94 -20.24 -11.47
N ASP A 168 26.74 -19.39 -12.12
CA ASP A 168 26.63 -17.92 -12.00
C ASP A 168 25.35 -17.40 -12.69
N MET A 169 25.07 -17.81 -13.93
CA MET A 169 23.82 -17.43 -14.60
C MET A 169 22.60 -18.01 -13.87
N THR A 170 22.69 -19.26 -13.43
CA THR A 170 21.60 -19.91 -12.69
C THR A 170 21.28 -19.15 -11.40
N ASN A 171 22.30 -18.71 -10.65
CA ASN A 171 22.14 -17.86 -9.49
C ASN A 171 21.51 -16.51 -9.84
N ARG A 172 21.98 -15.83 -10.90
CA ARG A 172 21.42 -14.54 -11.34
C ARG A 172 19.93 -14.65 -11.70
N LEU A 173 19.54 -15.73 -12.36
CA LEU A 173 18.15 -16.01 -12.70
C LEU A 173 17.30 -16.34 -11.47
N LYS A 174 17.83 -17.15 -10.55
CA LYS A 174 17.19 -17.44 -9.26
C LYS A 174 16.91 -16.16 -8.48
N ARG A 175 17.90 -15.28 -8.35
CA ARG A 175 17.77 -13.98 -7.68
C ARG A 175 16.77 -13.07 -8.37
N LEU A 176 16.82 -12.97 -9.70
CA LEU A 176 15.86 -12.19 -10.48
C LEU A 176 14.43 -12.68 -10.27
N TRP A 177 14.20 -14.00 -10.30
CA TRP A 177 12.89 -14.58 -10.09
C TRP A 177 12.34 -14.33 -8.69
N TRP A 178 13.17 -14.50 -7.66
CA TRP A 178 12.77 -14.20 -6.29
C TRP A 178 12.52 -12.70 -6.04
N CYS A 179 13.27 -11.82 -6.70
CA CYS A 179 12.97 -10.38 -6.69
C CYS A 179 11.63 -10.07 -7.39
N CYS A 180 11.31 -10.75 -8.51
CA CYS A 180 9.99 -10.65 -9.13
C CYS A 180 8.90 -11.10 -8.15
N ILE A 181 9.10 -12.25 -7.49
CA ILE A 181 8.15 -12.81 -6.52
C ILE A 181 7.88 -11.82 -5.40
N VAL A 182 8.92 -11.34 -4.71
CA VAL A 182 8.79 -10.41 -3.58
C VAL A 182 8.08 -9.12 -4.01
N ARG A 183 8.49 -8.56 -5.15
CA ARG A 183 7.87 -7.33 -5.67
C ARG A 183 6.40 -7.53 -6.03
N ASP A 184 6.05 -8.68 -6.61
CA ASP A 184 4.69 -9.09 -6.95
C ASP A 184 3.80 -9.39 -5.74
N ARG A 185 4.34 -9.43 -4.51
CA ARG A 185 3.49 -9.49 -3.31
C ARG A 185 3.40 -8.15 -2.60
N ILE A 186 4.52 -7.45 -2.44
CA ILE A 186 4.54 -6.16 -1.73
C ILE A 186 3.71 -5.11 -2.47
N LEU A 187 3.88 -5.00 -3.79
CA LEU A 187 3.18 -3.97 -4.56
C LEU A 187 1.66 -4.25 -4.59
N PRO A 188 1.15 -5.42 -5.03
CA PRO A 188 -0.29 -5.66 -5.08
C PRO A 188 -0.97 -5.66 -3.71
N LEU A 189 -0.28 -6.08 -2.64
CA LEU A 189 -0.80 -5.92 -1.28
C LEU A 189 -1.01 -4.44 -0.93
N GLY A 190 0.01 -3.60 -1.15
CA GLY A 190 -0.03 -2.17 -0.83
C GLY A 190 -1.10 -1.41 -1.62
N VAL A 191 -1.20 -1.65 -2.92
CA VAL A 191 -2.17 -0.97 -3.79
C VAL A 191 -3.45 -1.75 -4.07
N ARG A 192 -3.74 -2.82 -3.31
CA ARG A 192 -5.02 -3.57 -3.38
C ARG A 192 -5.31 -4.17 -4.77
N ARG A 193 -4.31 -4.79 -5.40
CA ARG A 193 -4.39 -5.38 -6.75
C ARG A 193 -4.13 -6.88 -6.73
N GLN A 194 -4.37 -7.51 -7.87
CA GLN A 194 -4.10 -8.94 -8.08
C GLN A 194 -2.61 -9.20 -8.35
N LEU A 195 -2.19 -10.44 -8.06
CA LEU A 195 -0.88 -10.96 -8.39
C LEU A 195 -0.75 -11.23 -9.88
N HIS A 196 0.46 -11.09 -10.42
CA HIS A 196 0.81 -11.61 -11.73
C HIS A 196 1.34 -13.05 -11.65
N ILE A 197 2.05 -13.42 -10.57
CA ILE A 197 2.57 -14.76 -10.34
C ILE A 197 1.62 -15.50 -9.38
N THR A 198 0.74 -16.33 -9.94
CA THR A 198 -0.34 -17.00 -9.20
C THR A 198 0.11 -18.15 -8.31
N SER A 199 1.30 -18.71 -8.51
CA SER A 199 1.79 -19.83 -7.71
C SER A 199 3.29 -19.73 -7.44
N ILE A 200 3.71 -20.06 -6.23
CA ILE A 200 5.11 -20.26 -5.85
C ILE A 200 5.32 -21.75 -5.63
N ASN A 201 6.33 -22.32 -6.28
CA ASN A 201 6.75 -23.67 -5.94
C ASN A 201 7.67 -23.63 -4.72
N SER A 202 7.08 -23.79 -3.53
CA SER A 202 7.84 -23.81 -2.26
C SER A 202 8.78 -25.01 -2.13
N ALA A 203 8.55 -26.10 -2.87
CA ALA A 203 9.37 -27.31 -2.80
C ALA A 203 10.68 -27.20 -3.58
N LEU A 204 10.79 -26.27 -4.54
CA LEU A 204 11.94 -26.22 -5.43
C LEU A 204 13.08 -25.33 -4.95
N ASP A 205 12.86 -24.15 -4.36
CA ASP A 205 13.99 -23.21 -4.28
C ASP A 205 13.78 -22.06 -3.31
N HIS A 206 14.45 -22.03 -2.17
CA HIS A 206 14.59 -20.79 -1.41
C HIS A 206 15.97 -20.19 -1.72
N LEU A 207 16.06 -18.86 -1.72
CA LEU A 207 17.35 -18.20 -1.68
C LEU A 207 18.06 -18.57 -0.38
N THR A 208 19.37 -18.79 -0.48
CA THR A 208 20.25 -19.17 0.64
C THR A 208 21.39 -18.16 0.75
N GLU A 209 22.11 -18.14 1.86
CA GLU A 209 23.30 -17.29 2.00
C GLU A 209 24.32 -17.51 0.86
N GLN A 210 24.46 -18.76 0.39
CA GLN A 210 25.40 -19.12 -0.67
C GLN A 210 25.12 -18.35 -1.97
N ASP A 211 23.86 -18.04 -2.23
CA ASP A 211 23.42 -17.28 -3.41
C ASP A 211 23.94 -15.84 -3.42
N PHE A 212 24.49 -15.35 -2.30
CA PHE A 212 25.02 -14.00 -2.08
C PHE A 212 26.49 -14.01 -1.60
N SER A 213 27.16 -15.18 -1.64
CA SER A 213 28.47 -15.38 -1.01
C SER A 213 29.54 -14.37 -1.44
N LYS A 214 29.64 -14.05 -2.74
CA LYS A 214 30.59 -13.07 -3.28
C LYS A 214 30.31 -11.66 -2.74
N GLU A 215 29.09 -11.15 -2.88
CA GLU A 215 28.76 -9.80 -2.41
C GLU A 215 28.79 -9.65 -0.90
N ILE A 216 28.62 -10.73 -0.13
CA ILE A 216 28.81 -10.69 1.33
C ILE A 216 30.27 -10.36 1.66
N GLN A 217 31.24 -10.89 0.91
CA GLN A 217 32.67 -10.65 1.19
C GLN A 217 33.19 -9.36 0.55
N GLU A 218 32.68 -8.99 -0.63
CA GLU A 218 33.25 -7.94 -1.49
C GLU A 218 32.36 -6.69 -1.61
N SER A 219 31.38 -6.54 -0.72
CA SER A 219 30.54 -5.34 -0.63
C SER A 219 31.38 -4.09 -0.33
N GLN A 220 31.15 -3.01 -1.08
CA GLN A 220 31.89 -1.75 -0.93
C GLN A 220 31.20 -0.77 0.02
N VAL A 221 29.93 -1.03 0.37
CA VAL A 221 29.11 -0.11 1.19
C VAL A 221 28.75 -0.67 2.57
N TYR A 222 28.94 -1.96 2.80
CA TYR A 222 28.69 -2.64 4.07
C TYR A 222 29.84 -3.57 4.47
N SER A 223 30.02 -3.72 5.79
CA SER A 223 30.81 -4.82 6.34
C SER A 223 30.19 -6.18 5.98
N ALA A 224 31.01 -7.23 5.92
CA ALA A 224 30.52 -8.57 5.62
C ALA A 224 29.45 -9.07 6.60
N GLN A 225 29.55 -8.69 7.88
CA GLN A 225 28.54 -9.02 8.88
C GLN A 225 27.22 -8.32 8.62
N THR A 226 27.23 -7.00 8.39
CA THR A 226 26.02 -6.22 8.09
C THR A 226 25.37 -6.72 6.80
N LYS A 227 26.18 -6.96 5.77
CA LYS A 227 25.71 -7.48 4.47
C LYS A 227 25.07 -8.85 4.59
N ARG A 228 25.67 -9.77 5.36
CA ARG A 228 25.08 -11.09 5.66
C ARG A 228 23.73 -10.96 6.36
N SER A 229 23.60 -10.09 7.35
CA SER A 229 22.32 -9.86 8.05
C SER A 229 21.24 -9.28 7.12
N LEU A 230 21.60 -8.37 6.20
CA LEU A 230 20.69 -7.86 5.17
C LEU A 230 20.24 -8.97 4.20
N VAL A 231 21.15 -9.88 3.81
CA VAL A 231 20.79 -11.06 3.01
C VAL A 231 19.79 -11.95 3.75
N TYR A 232 20.01 -12.21 5.04
CA TYR A 232 19.04 -12.99 5.84
C TYR A 232 17.68 -12.30 5.95
N LEU A 233 17.63 -10.97 6.08
CA LEU A 233 16.37 -10.21 6.04
C LEU A 233 15.65 -10.38 4.69
N PHE A 234 16.37 -10.31 3.57
CA PHE A 234 15.77 -10.54 2.26
C PHE A 234 15.28 -11.98 2.07
N ILE A 235 16.02 -12.98 2.57
CA ILE A 235 15.57 -14.38 2.59
C ILE A 235 14.28 -14.52 3.40
N SER A 236 14.20 -13.91 4.59
CA SER A 236 12.98 -13.91 5.41
C SER A 236 11.81 -13.23 4.71
N LEU A 237 12.06 -12.16 3.94
CA LEU A 237 11.05 -11.52 3.10
C LEU A 237 10.59 -12.41 1.93
N CYS A 238 11.48 -13.23 1.36
CA CYS A 238 11.11 -14.26 0.37
C CYS A 238 10.19 -15.32 0.99
N GLU A 239 10.48 -15.76 2.22
CA GLU A 239 9.63 -16.69 2.95
C GLU A 239 8.24 -16.07 3.25
N LEU A 240 8.19 -14.78 3.60
CA LEU A 240 6.94 -14.03 3.81
C LEU A 240 6.09 -13.92 2.54
N ALA A 241 6.71 -13.94 1.36
CA ALA A 241 5.99 -13.88 0.09
C ALA A 241 5.05 -15.09 -0.14
N VAL A 242 5.32 -16.22 0.54
CA VAL A 242 4.47 -17.42 0.48
C VAL A 242 3.09 -17.17 1.12
N PRO A 243 2.97 -16.85 2.43
CA PRO A 243 1.67 -16.53 3.02
C PRO A 243 1.02 -15.28 2.41
N PHE A 244 1.80 -14.31 1.91
CA PHE A 244 1.25 -13.17 1.18
C PHE A 244 0.48 -13.59 -0.08
N THR A 245 0.93 -14.65 -0.77
CA THR A 245 0.24 -15.16 -1.96
C THR A 245 -1.20 -15.57 -1.60
N SER A 246 -1.35 -16.35 -0.53
CA SER A 246 -2.66 -16.78 -0.02
C SER A 246 -3.54 -15.61 0.41
N VAL A 247 -2.97 -14.62 1.13
CA VAL A 247 -3.70 -13.43 1.60
C VAL A 247 -4.22 -12.63 0.41
N ILE A 248 -3.37 -12.30 -0.56
CA ILE A 248 -3.75 -11.46 -1.70
C ILE A 248 -4.77 -12.18 -2.58
N GLN A 249 -4.64 -13.48 -2.78
CA GLN A 249 -5.64 -14.28 -3.51
C GLN A 249 -6.98 -14.33 -2.78
N THR A 250 -6.97 -14.45 -1.45
CA THR A 250 -8.18 -14.49 -0.63
C THR A 250 -8.89 -13.13 -0.62
N VAL A 251 -8.13 -12.04 -0.45
CA VAL A 251 -8.69 -10.69 -0.22
C VAL A 251 -8.96 -9.93 -1.54
N TYR A 252 -8.12 -10.13 -2.57
CA TYR A 252 -8.18 -9.38 -3.83
C TYR A 252 -8.34 -10.25 -5.09
N GLY A 253 -8.48 -11.58 -4.94
CA GLY A 253 -8.57 -12.51 -6.08
C GLY A 253 -9.85 -12.39 -6.91
N THR A 254 -10.94 -11.87 -6.33
CA THR A 254 -12.20 -11.65 -7.03
C THR A 254 -12.15 -10.32 -7.78
N GLY A 255 -11.60 -10.32 -8.99
CA GLY A 255 -11.58 -9.16 -9.90
C GLY A 255 -12.96 -8.82 -10.49
N GLN A 256 -14.02 -8.99 -9.71
CA GLN A 256 -15.41 -8.96 -10.17
C GLN A 256 -16.09 -7.65 -9.78
N SER A 257 -17.14 -7.29 -10.54
CA SER A 257 -18.08 -6.26 -10.15
C SER A 257 -18.53 -6.50 -8.72
N ALA A 258 -18.56 -5.45 -7.93
CA ALA A 258 -18.65 -5.60 -6.50
C ALA A 258 -20.03 -6.07 -6.02
N ALA A 259 -21.08 -5.95 -6.84
CA ALA A 259 -22.37 -6.62 -6.63
C ALA A 259 -22.26 -8.14 -6.79
N ASP A 260 -21.59 -8.63 -7.85
CA ASP A 260 -21.39 -10.08 -8.08
C ASP A 260 -20.48 -10.71 -7.02
N ALA A 261 -19.56 -9.91 -6.48
CA ALA A 261 -18.65 -10.34 -5.41
C ALA A 261 -19.40 -10.62 -4.11
N ILE A 262 -20.38 -9.79 -3.72
CA ILE A 262 -21.14 -9.95 -2.46
C ILE A 262 -21.96 -11.24 -2.49
N SER A 263 -22.72 -11.50 -3.56
CA SER A 263 -23.54 -12.72 -3.67
C SER A 263 -22.68 -13.98 -3.55
N LYS A 264 -21.52 -14.01 -4.23
CA LYS A 264 -20.58 -15.14 -4.15
C LYS A 264 -19.90 -15.25 -2.79
N MET A 265 -19.70 -14.14 -2.07
CA MET A 265 -19.15 -14.16 -0.71
C MET A 265 -20.13 -14.81 0.28
N ILE A 266 -21.41 -14.48 0.15
CA ILE A 266 -22.47 -15.08 0.97
C ILE A 266 -22.59 -16.58 0.68
N GLU A 267 -22.58 -16.98 -0.60
CA GLU A 267 -22.66 -18.38 -1.01
C GLU A 267 -21.44 -19.22 -0.57
N ASN A 268 -20.23 -18.66 -0.65
CA ASN A 268 -18.97 -19.38 -0.37
C ASN A 268 -18.40 -19.10 1.03
N GLN A 269 -19.22 -18.66 1.98
CA GLN A 269 -18.77 -18.20 3.29
C GLN A 269 -17.85 -19.21 4.01
N LYS A 270 -18.21 -20.49 4.04
CA LYS A 270 -17.37 -21.52 4.71
C LYS A 270 -15.98 -21.64 4.09
N GLN A 271 -15.90 -21.63 2.76
CA GLN A 271 -14.63 -21.71 2.04
C GLN A 271 -13.78 -20.45 2.28
N ILE A 272 -14.42 -19.29 2.39
CA ILE A 272 -13.76 -18.03 2.75
C ILE A 272 -13.19 -18.11 4.17
N GLU A 273 -13.97 -18.59 5.15
CA GLU A 273 -13.51 -18.76 6.53
C GLU A 273 -12.32 -19.74 6.62
N GLU A 274 -12.33 -20.83 5.86
CA GLU A 274 -11.21 -21.77 5.76
C GLU A 274 -9.97 -21.12 5.14
N SER A 275 -10.16 -20.32 4.09
CA SER A 275 -9.07 -19.58 3.44
C SER A 275 -8.45 -18.53 4.37
N ILE A 276 -9.28 -17.83 5.15
CA ILE A 276 -8.81 -16.86 6.15
C ILE A 276 -7.97 -17.56 7.23
N LYS A 277 -8.45 -18.67 7.77
CA LYS A 277 -7.70 -19.48 8.75
C LYS A 277 -6.38 -19.98 8.19
N PHE A 278 -6.37 -20.43 6.93
CA PHE A 278 -5.14 -20.85 6.26
C PHE A 278 -4.12 -19.70 6.15
N CYS A 279 -4.58 -18.51 5.78
CA CYS A 279 -3.74 -17.31 5.74
C CYS A 279 -3.17 -16.96 7.13
N GLU A 280 -4.01 -17.00 8.16
CA GLU A 280 -3.61 -16.70 9.54
C GLU A 280 -2.53 -17.67 10.06
N ILE A 281 -2.70 -18.97 9.83
CA ILE A 281 -1.71 -19.99 10.21
C ILE A 281 -0.37 -19.71 9.53
N GLY A 282 -0.38 -19.42 8.22
CA GLY A 282 0.85 -19.15 7.46
C GLY A 282 1.57 -17.87 7.91
N LEU A 283 0.82 -16.81 8.18
CA LEU A 283 1.37 -15.55 8.70
C LEU A 283 1.97 -15.72 10.10
N ASN A 284 1.24 -16.36 11.02
CA ASN A 284 1.71 -16.56 12.39
C ASN A 284 2.95 -17.46 12.44
N ALA A 285 2.97 -18.55 11.67
CA ALA A 285 4.13 -19.45 11.59
C ALA A 285 5.39 -18.73 11.09
N TRP A 286 5.24 -17.84 10.11
CA TRP A 286 6.36 -17.00 9.66
C TRP A 286 6.80 -16.01 10.75
N PHE A 287 5.85 -15.37 11.45
CA PHE A 287 6.16 -14.36 12.47
C PHE A 287 6.88 -14.97 13.68
N ASP A 288 6.45 -16.15 14.14
CA ASP A 288 7.10 -16.88 15.24
C ASP A 288 8.57 -17.19 14.91
N LYS A 289 8.86 -17.54 13.66
CA LYS A 289 10.23 -17.76 13.18
C LYS A 289 11.00 -16.43 13.07
N ALA A 290 10.40 -15.40 12.47
CA ALA A 290 11.06 -14.14 12.19
C ALA A 290 11.45 -13.38 13.46
N THR A 291 10.60 -13.40 14.50
CA THR A 291 10.85 -12.70 15.77
C THR A 291 12.03 -13.26 16.56
N ILE A 292 12.33 -14.55 16.42
CA ILE A 292 13.53 -15.19 16.99
C ILE A 292 14.78 -14.68 16.28
N GLN A 293 14.73 -14.56 14.95
CA GLN A 293 15.88 -14.18 14.13
C GLN A 293 16.12 -12.66 14.12
N PHE A 294 15.05 -11.88 14.14
CA PHE A 294 15.07 -10.42 14.02
C PHE A 294 14.17 -9.80 15.11
N PRO A 295 14.65 -9.68 16.35
CA PRO A 295 13.83 -9.18 17.44
C PRO A 295 13.56 -7.68 17.28
N THR A 296 12.39 -7.24 17.76
CA THR A 296 12.00 -5.82 17.83
C THR A 296 11.85 -5.35 19.28
N PRO A 297 12.15 -4.09 19.63
CA PRO A 297 12.63 -3.02 18.74
C PRO A 297 14.05 -3.27 18.20
N ALA A 298 14.23 -3.11 16.89
CA ALA A 298 15.45 -3.54 16.20
C ALA A 298 16.66 -2.66 16.54
N GLY A 299 16.43 -1.39 16.86
CA GLY A 299 17.45 -0.40 17.20
C GLY A 299 18.10 -0.59 18.57
N ILE A 300 17.53 -1.44 19.43
CA ILE A 300 18.18 -1.82 20.70
C ILE A 300 19.36 -2.77 20.43
N ILE A 301 19.19 -3.66 19.45
CA ILE A 301 20.15 -4.76 19.19
C ILE A 301 21.14 -4.35 18.10
N ASN A 302 20.68 -3.58 17.10
CA ASN A 302 21.45 -3.29 15.90
C ASN A 302 21.92 -1.83 15.90
N PRO A 303 23.24 -1.57 15.91
CA PRO A 303 23.76 -0.21 15.73
C PRO A 303 23.62 0.28 14.28
N GLU A 304 23.53 -0.66 13.33
CA GLU A 304 23.43 -0.38 11.91
C GLU A 304 22.02 0.05 11.51
N LYS A 305 21.88 1.32 11.11
CA LYS A 305 20.61 1.93 10.70
C LYS A 305 19.90 1.18 9.58
N SER A 306 20.66 0.57 8.67
CA SER A 306 20.10 -0.23 7.57
C SER A 306 19.39 -1.47 8.09
N LEU A 307 19.95 -2.17 9.10
CA LEU A 307 19.30 -3.34 9.69
C LEU A 307 18.01 -2.97 10.42
N VAL A 308 18.01 -1.84 11.13
CA VAL A 308 16.81 -1.30 11.78
C VAL A 308 15.73 -1.01 10.73
N LEU A 309 16.10 -0.33 9.64
CA LEU A 309 15.20 0.00 8.54
C LEU A 309 14.53 -1.25 7.95
N TYR A 310 15.33 -2.21 7.51
CA TYR A 310 14.81 -3.39 6.80
C TYR A 310 14.08 -4.37 7.71
N THR A 311 14.46 -4.47 9.00
CA THR A 311 13.71 -5.24 10.00
C THR A 311 12.31 -4.67 10.21
N ASN A 312 12.22 -3.36 10.46
CA ASN A 312 10.92 -2.69 10.65
C ASN A 312 10.07 -2.72 9.37
N LEU A 313 10.67 -2.56 8.19
CA LEU A 313 9.97 -2.69 6.90
C LEU A 313 9.32 -4.06 6.72
N MET A 314 10.07 -5.12 7.01
CA MET A 314 9.58 -6.50 6.92
C MET A 314 8.36 -6.70 7.83
N TYR A 315 8.40 -6.19 9.06
CA TYR A 315 7.26 -6.27 9.98
C TYR A 315 6.09 -5.36 9.59
N ILE A 316 6.34 -4.16 9.04
CA ILE A 316 5.27 -3.32 8.49
C ILE A 316 4.52 -4.06 7.38
N TYR A 317 5.24 -4.75 6.49
CA TYR A 317 4.60 -5.55 5.44
C TYR A 317 3.76 -6.69 6.05
N TYR A 318 4.33 -7.42 7.02
CA TYR A 318 3.61 -8.49 7.73
C TYR A 318 2.31 -7.99 8.37
N TYR A 319 2.38 -6.92 9.17
CA TYR A 319 1.21 -6.36 9.82
C TYR A 319 0.20 -5.79 8.82
N SER A 320 0.67 -5.25 7.68
CA SER A 320 -0.22 -4.80 6.61
C SER A 320 -1.01 -5.94 5.97
N ALA A 321 -0.41 -7.13 5.83
CA ALA A 321 -1.13 -8.31 5.38
C ALA A 321 -2.18 -8.76 6.39
N ARG A 322 -1.86 -8.69 7.70
CA ARG A 322 -2.85 -8.94 8.77
C ARG A 322 -3.99 -7.93 8.74
N VAL A 323 -3.71 -6.63 8.57
CA VAL A 323 -4.73 -5.59 8.42
C VAL A 323 -5.66 -5.91 7.25
N ALA A 324 -5.11 -6.22 6.06
CA ALA A 324 -5.90 -6.60 4.89
C ALA A 324 -6.79 -7.83 5.15
N LEU A 325 -6.24 -8.87 5.79
CA LEU A 325 -6.94 -10.10 6.09
C LEU A 325 -8.09 -9.89 7.09
N TYR A 326 -7.84 -9.21 8.22
CA TYR A 326 -8.86 -9.01 9.25
C TYR A 326 -9.90 -7.96 8.86
N GLN A 327 -9.55 -6.98 8.02
CA GLN A 327 -10.54 -6.08 7.45
C GLN A 327 -11.48 -6.82 6.50
N TYR A 328 -10.95 -7.75 5.71
CA TYR A 328 -11.74 -8.64 4.87
C TYR A 328 -12.63 -9.58 5.70
N GLU A 329 -12.08 -10.21 6.73
CA GLU A 329 -12.86 -11.05 7.66
C GLU A 329 -13.99 -10.24 8.33
N ALA A 330 -13.70 -9.04 8.83
CA ALA A 330 -14.70 -8.19 9.46
C ALA A 330 -15.82 -7.82 8.48
N PHE A 331 -15.48 -7.59 7.21
CA PHE A 331 -16.45 -7.31 6.16
C PHE A 331 -17.34 -8.54 5.88
N VAL A 332 -16.75 -9.72 5.69
CA VAL A 332 -17.50 -10.97 5.44
C VAL A 332 -18.41 -11.31 6.62
N VAL A 333 -17.90 -11.20 7.84
CA VAL A 333 -18.67 -11.41 9.07
C VAL A 333 -19.87 -10.44 9.11
N THR A 334 -19.66 -9.17 8.74
CA THR A 334 -20.72 -8.14 8.64
C THR A 334 -21.82 -8.50 7.63
N LEU A 335 -21.47 -9.15 6.53
CA LEU A 335 -22.42 -9.55 5.48
C LEU A 335 -23.22 -10.82 5.80
N ALA A 336 -22.67 -11.75 6.60
CA ALA A 336 -23.14 -13.12 6.66
C ALA A 336 -24.47 -13.37 7.42
N SER A 337 -24.77 -12.65 8.52
CA SER A 337 -26.12 -12.62 9.14
C SER A 337 -26.16 -11.89 10.50
N PRO A 338 -27.27 -11.18 10.81
CA PRO A 338 -27.54 -10.61 12.14
C PRO A 338 -28.02 -11.69 13.12
N GLY A 339 -27.09 -12.40 13.78
CA GLY A 339 -27.39 -13.44 14.78
C GLY A 339 -26.60 -13.30 16.09
N ALA A 340 -26.97 -14.07 17.13
CA ALA A 340 -26.40 -13.93 18.48
C ALA A 340 -24.89 -14.22 18.61
N GLY A 341 -24.25 -14.91 17.66
CA GLY A 341 -22.80 -15.17 17.64
C GLY A 341 -21.97 -14.20 16.78
N MET A 342 -22.63 -13.28 16.07
CA MET A 342 -22.01 -12.29 15.19
C MET A 342 -21.14 -11.29 15.99
N GLY A 343 -21.67 -10.82 17.12
CA GLY A 343 -21.00 -9.83 17.97
C GLY A 343 -19.65 -10.33 18.49
N ASP A 344 -19.58 -11.58 18.94
CA ASP A 344 -18.36 -12.17 19.51
C ASP A 344 -17.26 -12.34 18.46
N LYS A 345 -17.62 -12.85 17.27
CA LYS A 345 -16.66 -13.06 16.19
C LYS A 345 -16.15 -11.72 15.65
N LEU A 346 -17.04 -10.76 15.37
CA LEU A 346 -16.65 -9.43 14.91
C LEU A 346 -15.80 -8.70 15.95
N HIS A 347 -16.12 -8.85 17.24
CA HIS A 347 -15.32 -8.29 18.33
C HIS A 347 -13.90 -8.88 18.36
N GLN A 348 -13.76 -10.20 18.17
CA GLN A 348 -12.45 -10.84 18.10
C GLN A 348 -11.65 -10.36 16.87
N THR A 349 -12.28 -10.29 15.70
CA THR A 349 -11.63 -9.79 14.47
C THR A 349 -11.21 -8.33 14.63
N ARG A 350 -12.02 -7.49 15.28
CA ARG A 350 -11.65 -6.10 15.61
C ARG A 350 -10.37 -6.04 16.45
N LEU A 351 -10.23 -6.88 17.48
CA LEU A 351 -9.02 -6.90 18.31
C LEU A 351 -7.77 -7.25 17.48
N GLN A 352 -7.89 -8.21 16.56
CA GLN A 352 -6.80 -8.58 15.67
C GLN A 352 -6.42 -7.46 14.70
N LEU A 353 -7.42 -6.73 14.20
CA LEU A 353 -7.21 -5.57 13.33
C LEU A 353 -6.55 -4.40 14.07
N GLU A 354 -6.93 -4.15 15.33
CA GLU A 354 -6.29 -3.16 16.20
C GLU A 354 -4.84 -3.50 16.50
N ASP A 355 -4.57 -4.75 16.89
CA ASP A 355 -3.22 -5.28 17.13
C ASP A 355 -2.33 -5.10 15.89
N ALA A 356 -2.81 -5.50 14.72
CA ALA A 356 -2.05 -5.34 13.48
C ALA A 356 -1.78 -3.87 13.13
N THR A 357 -2.77 -2.99 13.31
CA THR A 357 -2.62 -1.54 13.06
C THR A 357 -1.60 -0.91 14.03
N LEU A 358 -1.60 -1.34 15.30
CA LEU A 358 -0.61 -0.92 16.29
C LEU A 358 0.78 -1.44 15.94
N GLY A 359 0.91 -2.67 15.47
CA GLY A 359 2.18 -3.22 14.98
C GLY A 359 2.81 -2.36 13.88
N ILE A 360 2.03 -1.88 12.91
CA ILE A 360 2.51 -0.90 11.90
C ILE A 360 2.96 0.40 12.59
N THR A 361 2.16 0.91 13.53
CA THR A 361 2.44 2.17 14.23
C THR A 361 3.75 2.10 15.00
N ASP A 362 4.00 0.99 15.72
CA ASP A 362 5.19 0.82 16.56
C ASP A 362 6.47 0.68 15.74
N ASN A 363 6.42 -0.06 14.63
CA ASN A 363 7.56 -0.16 13.71
C ASN A 363 7.84 1.18 13.02
N LEU A 364 6.81 1.89 12.58
CA LEU A 364 7.00 3.21 11.97
C LEU A 364 7.53 4.24 12.99
N LYS A 365 7.07 4.16 14.24
CA LYS A 365 7.54 5.00 15.34
C LYS A 365 9.03 4.83 15.57
N GLU A 366 9.52 3.58 15.63
CA GLU A 366 10.96 3.31 15.79
C GLU A 366 11.78 3.97 14.67
N LEU A 367 11.31 3.84 13.42
CA LEU A 367 11.98 4.43 12.26
C LEU A 367 12.02 5.96 12.28
N VAL A 368 10.94 6.60 12.72
CA VAL A 368 10.85 8.05 12.89
C VAL A 368 11.78 8.52 14.01
N GLN A 369 11.71 7.88 15.18
CA GLN A 369 12.54 8.23 16.34
C GLN A 369 14.04 8.12 16.07
N LEU A 370 14.45 7.12 15.28
CA LEU A 370 15.85 6.91 14.90
C LEU A 370 16.28 7.70 13.64
N LYS A 371 15.41 8.57 13.12
CA LYS A 371 15.66 9.43 11.95
C LYS A 371 16.06 8.66 10.69
N VAL A 372 15.55 7.44 10.53
CA VAL A 372 15.75 6.57 9.36
C VAL A 372 14.53 6.53 8.44
N ALA A 373 13.40 7.12 8.85
CA ALA A 373 12.17 7.21 8.05
C ALA A 373 12.38 7.86 6.65
N ARG A 374 13.38 8.75 6.49
CA ARG A 374 13.73 9.33 5.18
C ARG A 374 14.23 8.33 4.14
N PHE A 375 14.63 7.13 4.56
CA PHE A 375 15.09 6.06 3.67
C PHE A 375 13.98 5.05 3.33
N LEU A 376 12.74 5.31 3.76
CA LEU A 376 11.61 4.45 3.49
C LEU A 376 11.30 4.39 1.98
N PRO A 377 11.06 3.20 1.41
CA PRO A 377 10.65 3.05 0.03
C PRO A 377 9.23 3.56 -0.22
N VAL A 378 8.92 3.82 -1.49
CA VAL A 378 7.61 4.30 -1.98
C VAL A 378 6.42 3.46 -1.50
N SER A 379 6.62 2.17 -1.23
CA SER A 379 5.58 1.25 -0.79
C SER A 379 4.92 1.68 0.52
N ILE A 380 5.67 2.34 1.43
CA ILE A 380 5.15 2.73 2.74
C ILE A 380 4.01 3.73 2.65
N ILE A 381 3.95 4.55 1.60
CA ILE A 381 2.85 5.49 1.37
C ILE A 381 1.51 4.74 1.31
N ALA A 382 1.45 3.62 0.59
CA ALA A 382 0.25 2.82 0.45
C ALA A 382 -0.09 2.03 1.73
N PHE A 383 0.92 1.54 2.45
CA PHE A 383 0.73 0.83 3.72
C PHE A 383 0.35 1.75 4.90
N ALA A 384 0.75 3.02 4.85
CA ALA A 384 0.40 4.04 5.84
C ALA A 384 -1.02 4.60 5.66
N ALA A 385 -1.58 4.55 4.45
CA ALA A 385 -2.82 5.24 4.08
C ALA A 385 -4.02 4.88 4.98
N LEU A 386 -4.34 3.59 5.11
CA LEU A 386 -5.49 3.16 5.93
C LEU A 386 -5.25 3.41 7.43
N PRO A 387 -4.12 2.98 8.05
CA PRO A 387 -3.84 3.29 9.45
C PRO A 387 -3.92 4.79 9.77
N LEU A 388 -3.44 5.64 8.86
CA LEU A 388 -3.52 7.09 9.00
C LEU A 388 -4.98 7.58 9.06
N VAL A 389 -5.87 7.08 8.20
CA VAL A 389 -7.31 7.37 8.28
C VAL A 389 -7.91 6.91 9.60
N LEU A 390 -7.56 5.69 10.04
CA LEU A 390 -8.05 5.15 11.31
C LEU A 390 -7.59 5.99 12.50
N HIS A 391 -6.34 6.48 12.52
CA HIS A 391 -5.82 7.36 13.57
C HIS A 391 -6.45 8.76 13.54
N ILE A 392 -6.75 9.31 12.36
CA ILE A 392 -7.53 10.57 12.24
C ILE A 392 -8.92 10.38 12.85
N LEU A 393 -9.62 9.30 12.47
CA LEU A 393 -10.92 8.96 13.04
C LEU A 393 -10.82 8.77 14.56
N ASP A 394 -9.75 8.17 15.04
CA ASP A 394 -9.51 7.96 16.47
C ASP A 394 -9.42 9.27 17.25
N VAL A 395 -8.70 10.26 16.71
CA VAL A 395 -8.61 11.61 17.28
C VAL A 395 -9.97 12.29 17.29
N LYS A 396 -10.74 12.19 16.19
CA LYS A 396 -12.09 12.76 16.10
C LYS A 396 -13.08 12.15 17.09
N LEU A 397 -12.98 10.85 17.35
CA LEU A 397 -13.84 10.15 18.30
C LEU A 397 -13.41 10.31 19.77
N ALA A 398 -12.25 10.93 20.04
CA ALA A 398 -11.73 11.06 21.39
C ALA A 398 -12.56 12.05 22.22
N LYS A 399 -13.01 11.61 23.40
CA LYS A 399 -13.89 12.43 24.28
C LYS A 399 -13.14 13.16 25.39
N LEU A 400 -12.03 12.59 25.86
CA LEU A 400 -11.23 13.14 26.94
C LEU A 400 -9.92 13.74 26.41
N PRO A 401 -9.45 14.89 26.93
CA PRO A 401 -8.20 15.51 26.50
C PRO A 401 -6.97 14.59 26.58
N SER A 402 -6.90 13.72 27.60
CA SER A 402 -5.81 12.75 27.75
C SER A 402 -5.82 11.66 26.67
N GLN A 403 -7.00 11.24 26.22
CA GLN A 403 -7.16 10.31 25.10
C GLN A 403 -6.78 10.97 23.79
N THR A 404 -7.23 12.22 23.57
CA THR A 404 -6.89 13.02 22.40
C THR A 404 -5.37 13.17 22.28
N ALA A 405 -4.68 13.55 23.36
CA ALA A 405 -3.22 13.68 23.36
C ALA A 405 -2.49 12.38 22.96
N ARG A 406 -2.89 11.23 23.52
CA ARG A 406 -2.28 9.93 23.18
C ARG A 406 -2.52 9.56 21.71
N LYS A 407 -3.75 9.71 21.23
CA LYS A 407 -4.13 9.38 19.84
C LYS A 407 -3.50 10.34 18.84
N GLN A 408 -3.38 11.62 19.21
CA GLN A 408 -2.66 12.62 18.45
C GLN A 408 -1.17 12.24 18.32
N GLY A 409 -0.55 11.74 19.39
CA GLY A 409 0.82 11.22 19.33
C GLY A 409 0.99 10.10 18.30
N ARG A 410 0.00 9.20 18.17
CA ARG A 410 0.00 8.15 17.13
C ARG A 410 -0.14 8.73 15.73
N LEU A 411 -1.08 9.66 15.55
CA LEU A 411 -1.27 10.37 14.28
C LEU A 411 0.00 11.12 13.84
N ASN A 412 0.68 11.78 14.77
CA ASN A 412 1.90 12.55 14.50
C ASN A 412 3.02 11.68 13.89
N ILE A 413 3.15 10.42 14.29
CA ILE A 413 4.15 9.48 13.72
C ILE A 413 3.93 9.32 12.21
N TYR A 414 2.68 9.09 11.80
CA TYR A 414 2.35 8.94 10.37
C TYR A 414 2.51 10.25 9.62
N MET A 415 2.10 11.38 10.22
CA MET A 415 2.28 12.69 9.60
C MET A 415 3.75 13.01 9.37
N GLU A 416 4.63 12.73 10.33
CA GLU A 416 6.07 12.96 10.21
C GLU A 416 6.68 12.08 9.11
N ALA A 417 6.34 10.78 9.09
CA ALA A 417 6.79 9.87 8.04
C ALA A 417 6.31 10.31 6.64
N MET A 418 5.02 10.63 6.49
CA MET A 418 4.45 11.07 5.21
C MET A 418 5.05 12.39 4.73
N LYS A 419 5.30 13.36 5.62
CA LYS A 419 6.00 14.62 5.29
C LYS A 419 7.41 14.36 4.77
N GLY A 420 8.17 13.49 5.43
CA GLY A 420 9.50 13.08 4.95
C GLY A 420 9.44 12.46 3.55
N LEU A 421 8.44 11.62 3.29
CA LEU A 421 8.23 10.97 2.00
C LEU A 421 7.73 11.91 0.91
N GLN A 422 7.00 12.98 1.25
CA GLN A 422 6.41 13.92 0.29
C GLN A 422 7.47 14.62 -0.58
N ASN A 423 8.63 14.91 -0.01
CA ASN A 423 9.76 15.49 -0.74
C ASN A 423 10.43 14.50 -1.70
N LEU A 424 10.18 13.20 -1.52
CA LEU A 424 10.81 12.12 -2.27
C LEU A 424 9.89 11.59 -3.38
N TYR A 425 8.60 11.38 -3.08
CA TYR A 425 7.65 10.62 -3.90
C TYR A 425 6.40 11.46 -4.24
N ASP A 426 6.02 11.51 -5.52
CA ASP A 426 4.82 12.23 -5.97
C ASP A 426 3.51 11.64 -5.39
N GLY A 427 3.45 10.31 -5.20
CA GLY A 427 2.24 9.64 -4.75
C GLY A 427 1.76 9.98 -3.32
N VAL A 428 2.54 10.72 -2.52
CA VAL A 428 2.12 11.17 -1.18
C VAL A 428 0.98 12.19 -1.26
N ASP A 429 1.11 13.17 -2.16
CA ASP A 429 0.11 14.24 -2.35
C ASP A 429 -1.25 13.65 -2.74
N ASP A 430 -1.22 12.64 -3.59
CA ASP A 430 -2.41 11.95 -4.06
C ASP A 430 -3.11 11.15 -2.95
N VAL A 431 -2.35 10.42 -2.14
CA VAL A 431 -2.91 9.70 -0.99
C VAL A 431 -3.51 10.67 0.03
N TRP A 432 -2.91 11.83 0.24
CA TRP A 432 -3.51 12.88 1.07
C TRP A 432 -4.85 13.37 0.53
N ASN A 433 -4.95 13.55 -0.79
CA ASN A 433 -6.22 13.92 -1.43
C ASN A 433 -7.28 12.82 -1.25
N PHE A 434 -6.89 11.54 -1.33
CA PHE A 434 -7.81 10.42 -1.09
C PHE A 434 -8.33 10.41 0.34
N ILE A 435 -7.43 10.61 1.31
CA ILE A 435 -7.76 10.67 2.73
C ILE A 435 -8.72 11.83 3.01
N ARG A 436 -8.41 13.02 2.48
CA ARG A 436 -9.25 14.21 2.64
C ARG A 436 -10.65 13.97 2.07
N GLY A 437 -10.74 13.55 0.81
CA GLY A 437 -12.04 13.29 0.18
C GLY A 437 -12.86 12.22 0.91
N ALA A 438 -12.22 11.16 1.41
CA ALA A 438 -12.90 10.11 2.17
C ALA A 438 -13.44 10.62 3.52
N ILE A 439 -12.70 11.50 4.19
CA ILE A 439 -13.15 12.15 5.42
C ILE A 439 -14.27 13.15 5.14
N ASP A 440 -14.11 14.01 4.13
CA ASP A 440 -15.10 15.04 3.78
C ASP A 440 -16.44 14.40 3.38
N SER A 441 -16.40 13.29 2.63
CA SER A 441 -17.60 12.51 2.29
C SER A 441 -18.25 11.90 3.53
N ALA A 442 -17.46 11.49 4.53
CA ALA A 442 -17.99 10.98 5.80
C ALA A 442 -18.58 12.08 6.70
N THR A 443 -18.15 13.34 6.57
CA THR A 443 -18.58 14.46 7.43
C THR A 443 -19.64 15.37 6.82
N SER A 444 -19.70 15.50 5.49
CA SER A 444 -20.47 16.57 4.82
C SER A 444 -21.99 16.35 4.73
N GLY A 445 -22.54 15.28 5.29
CA GLY A 445 -24.00 15.12 5.41
C GLY A 445 -24.80 15.17 4.09
N THR A 446 -24.14 15.14 2.92
CA THR A 446 -24.75 15.13 1.59
C THR A 446 -25.19 13.70 1.27
N TRP A 447 -26.09 13.22 2.10
CA TRP A 447 -26.95 12.10 1.79
C TRP A 447 -28.05 12.70 0.93
N ASP A 448 -27.95 12.57 -0.39
CA ASP A 448 -29.05 12.97 -1.28
C ASP A 448 -30.32 12.25 -0.79
N THR A 449 -31.22 13.05 -0.24
CA THR A 449 -32.59 12.70 0.17
C THR A 449 -33.47 12.56 -1.06
N ALA A 450 -32.95 11.96 -2.14
CA ALA A 450 -33.68 11.72 -3.37
C ALA A 450 -34.41 10.37 -3.39
N ASP A 451 -34.08 9.44 -2.48
CA ASP A 451 -34.75 8.13 -2.36
C ASP A 451 -35.48 7.91 -1.03
N ALA A 452 -35.76 8.98 -0.28
CA ALA A 452 -36.48 8.94 1.00
C ALA A 452 -37.99 8.57 0.89
N SER A 453 -38.43 7.92 -0.19
CA SER A 453 -39.75 7.28 -0.27
C SER A 453 -39.74 5.75 -0.29
N TYR A 454 -38.56 5.11 -0.33
CA TYR A 454 -38.44 3.66 -0.17
C TYR A 454 -37.32 3.34 0.83
N ASN A 455 -37.70 2.76 1.98
CA ASN A 455 -36.85 2.23 3.08
C ASN A 455 -36.80 3.06 4.38
N SER A 456 -37.97 3.30 4.98
CA SER A 456 -38.11 3.62 6.41
C SER A 456 -38.15 2.36 7.32
N ALA A 457 -37.45 1.28 6.98
CA ALA A 457 -37.58 0.00 7.70
C ALA A 457 -36.27 -0.66 8.15
N ILE A 458 -35.09 -0.09 7.87
CA ILE A 458 -33.80 -0.66 8.29
C ILE A 458 -33.28 0.11 9.51
N CYS A 459 -34.00 0.00 10.63
CA CYS A 459 -33.45 0.30 11.94
C CYS A 459 -34.21 -0.49 13.00
N SER A 460 -34.05 -1.82 12.99
CA SER A 460 -34.41 -2.62 14.15
C SER A 460 -33.40 -2.29 15.27
N LYS A 461 -33.86 -1.51 16.25
CA LYS A 461 -33.15 -1.18 17.49
C LYS A 461 -32.60 -2.45 18.13
N VAL A 462 -31.31 -2.73 17.90
CA VAL A 462 -30.53 -3.53 18.86
C VAL A 462 -30.20 -2.57 20.00
N SER A 463 -30.76 -2.83 21.17
CA SER A 463 -30.45 -2.08 22.38
C SER A 463 -29.00 -2.32 22.81
N VAL A 464 -28.07 -1.55 22.24
CA VAL A 464 -26.70 -1.42 22.72
C VAL A 464 -26.58 -0.06 23.40
N SER A 465 -25.93 -0.02 24.56
CA SER A 465 -25.86 1.16 25.42
C SER A 465 -25.45 2.43 24.66
N THR A 466 -26.11 3.54 25.02
CA THR A 466 -26.05 4.88 24.43
C THR A 466 -24.71 5.60 24.64
N GLN A 467 -23.58 4.91 24.53
CA GLN A 467 -22.26 5.54 24.52
C GLN A 467 -21.75 5.64 23.09
N ALA A 468 -21.64 6.86 22.57
CA ALA A 468 -20.96 7.13 21.29
C ALA A 468 -19.55 6.51 21.30
N ALA A 469 -19.12 5.94 20.17
CA ALA A 469 -17.78 5.36 20.03
C ALA A 469 -16.71 6.34 20.49
N ASP A 470 -15.73 5.86 21.27
CA ASP A 470 -14.59 6.64 21.72
C ASP A 470 -13.30 6.29 20.97
N ASN A 471 -13.36 5.34 20.02
CA ASN A 471 -12.27 4.91 19.15
C ASN A 471 -12.80 4.25 17.87
N TRP A 472 -11.95 4.15 16.84
CA TRP A 472 -12.35 3.60 15.53
C TRP A 472 -12.78 2.12 15.60
N GLY A 473 -12.25 1.33 16.55
CA GLY A 473 -12.63 -0.06 16.71
C GLY A 473 -14.06 -0.22 17.24
N LYS A 474 -14.47 0.60 18.22
CA LYS A 474 -15.88 0.67 18.65
C LYS A 474 -16.77 1.22 17.54
N PHE A 475 -16.26 2.16 16.75
CA PHE A 475 -16.98 2.68 15.58
C PHE A 475 -17.25 1.58 14.55
N LEU A 476 -16.30 0.68 14.29
CA LEU A 476 -16.53 -0.51 13.45
C LEU A 476 -17.67 -1.38 13.99
N LEU A 477 -17.80 -1.56 15.31
CA LEU A 477 -18.87 -2.38 15.89
C LEU A 477 -20.24 -1.68 15.88
N GLN A 478 -20.26 -0.36 16.10
CA GLN A 478 -21.50 0.42 16.21
C GLN A 478 -22.04 0.82 14.84
N GLU A 479 -21.17 1.21 13.92
CA GLU A 479 -21.49 1.76 12.59
C GLU A 479 -20.64 1.07 11.49
N PRO A 480 -20.73 -0.26 11.32
CA PRO A 480 -19.87 -1.01 10.41
C PRO A 480 -19.98 -0.54 8.95
N ILE A 481 -21.17 -0.13 8.51
CA ILE A 481 -21.39 0.37 7.15
C ILE A 481 -20.57 1.63 6.89
N LEU A 482 -20.57 2.59 7.82
CA LEU A 482 -19.79 3.82 7.69
C LEU A 482 -18.28 3.56 7.74
N TYR A 483 -17.85 2.65 8.61
CA TYR A 483 -16.46 2.20 8.65
C TYR A 483 -16.00 1.61 7.32
N PHE A 484 -16.79 0.70 6.74
CA PHE A 484 -16.45 0.06 5.47
C PHE A 484 -16.54 1.01 4.29
N ARG A 485 -17.44 2.01 4.31
CA ARG A 485 -17.40 3.11 3.33
C ARG A 485 -16.06 3.82 3.36
N LEU A 486 -15.67 4.35 4.52
CA LEU A 486 -14.43 5.10 4.70
C LEU A 486 -13.20 4.29 4.26
N SER A 487 -13.07 3.07 4.77
CA SER A 487 -11.91 2.22 4.50
C SER A 487 -11.87 1.71 3.06
N ARG A 488 -13.02 1.36 2.46
CA ARG A 488 -13.10 0.87 1.08
C ARG A 488 -12.88 1.98 0.05
N THR A 489 -13.27 3.23 0.34
CA THR A 489 -12.95 4.39 -0.51
C THR A 489 -11.44 4.54 -0.66
N ILE A 490 -10.68 4.40 0.43
CA ILE A 490 -9.21 4.44 0.39
C ILE A 490 -8.65 3.27 -0.40
N ASP A 491 -9.09 2.05 -0.10
CA ASP A 491 -8.63 0.84 -0.80
C ASP A 491 -8.89 0.91 -2.31
N LEU A 492 -10.08 1.36 -2.72
CA LEU A 492 -10.45 1.51 -4.13
C LEU A 492 -9.65 2.64 -4.79
N SER A 493 -9.43 3.75 -4.10
CA SER A 493 -8.63 4.86 -4.64
C SER A 493 -7.18 4.44 -4.89
N LEU A 494 -6.60 3.64 -3.98
CA LEU A 494 -5.28 3.03 -4.16
C LEU A 494 -5.27 2.00 -5.32
N ALA A 495 -6.32 1.17 -5.43
CA ALA A 495 -6.45 0.17 -6.48
C ALA A 495 -6.51 0.78 -7.88
N VAL A 496 -7.34 1.82 -8.05
CA VAL A 496 -7.53 2.51 -9.32
C VAL A 496 -6.40 3.50 -9.61
N GLY A 497 -5.79 4.08 -8.57
CA GLY A 497 -4.81 5.16 -8.70
C GLY A 497 -5.48 6.51 -8.97
N CYS A 498 -6.72 6.71 -8.54
CA CYS A 498 -7.39 8.01 -8.51
C CYS A 498 -8.50 7.99 -7.46
N TYR A 499 -8.97 9.15 -7.03
CA TYR A 499 -10.06 9.22 -6.06
C TYR A 499 -11.31 8.54 -6.64
N ALA A 500 -11.88 7.60 -5.88
CA ALA A 500 -13.07 6.90 -6.28
C ALA A 500 -14.31 7.70 -5.85
N GLU A 501 -15.06 8.23 -6.82
CA GLU A 501 -16.34 8.89 -6.56
C GLU A 501 -17.39 7.89 -6.03
N ASP A 502 -18.25 8.37 -5.14
CA ASP A 502 -19.20 7.60 -4.31
C ASP A 502 -20.22 6.74 -5.11
N SER A 503 -20.37 6.97 -6.41
CA SER A 503 -21.37 6.30 -7.26
C SER A 503 -21.18 4.79 -7.35
N SER A 504 -19.93 4.30 -7.31
CA SER A 504 -19.62 2.86 -7.38
C SER A 504 -19.76 2.15 -6.02
N LEU A 505 -19.57 2.89 -4.92
CA LEU A 505 -19.65 2.40 -3.53
C LEU A 505 -21.08 2.44 -2.98
N SER A 506 -21.84 3.46 -3.37
CA SER A 506 -23.26 3.60 -3.04
C SER A 506 -24.09 2.47 -3.65
N LEU A 507 -23.82 2.09 -4.90
CA LEU A 507 -24.47 0.94 -5.55
C LEU A 507 -24.16 -0.38 -4.83
N LEU A 508 -22.90 -0.56 -4.43
CA LEU A 508 -22.37 -1.74 -3.72
C LEU A 508 -23.08 -2.01 -2.40
N LEU A 509 -23.22 -0.97 -1.57
CA LEU A 509 -23.88 -1.04 -0.27
C LEU A 509 -25.41 -0.97 -0.38
N ALA A 510 -25.95 -0.36 -1.45
CA ALA A 510 -27.38 -0.39 -1.75
C ALA A 510 -27.84 -1.77 -2.27
N THR A 511 -26.99 -2.51 -2.99
CA THR A 511 -27.27 -3.88 -3.46
C THR A 511 -27.15 -4.95 -2.37
N ALA A 512 -26.41 -4.69 -1.30
CA ALA A 512 -26.30 -5.55 -0.12
C ALA A 512 -27.55 -5.43 0.78
N GLN A 513 -28.76 -5.46 0.22
CA GLN A 513 -30.00 -5.40 0.99
C GLN A 513 -30.01 -6.54 2.03
N PHE A 514 -29.76 -6.18 3.28
CA PHE A 514 -29.88 -7.08 4.42
C PHE A 514 -31.33 -7.57 4.48
N SER A 515 -31.56 -8.82 4.09
CA SER A 515 -32.87 -9.44 4.21
C SER A 515 -33.28 -9.46 5.68
N SER A 516 -34.32 -8.69 6.00
CA SER A 516 -34.95 -8.69 7.33
C SER A 516 -35.52 -10.09 7.63
N PRO A 517 -35.48 -10.57 8.88
CA PRO A 517 -36.13 -11.82 9.24
C PRO A 517 -37.65 -11.64 9.11
N SER A 518 -38.25 -12.31 8.14
CA SER A 518 -39.70 -12.43 8.02
C SER A 518 -40.24 -13.17 9.25
N HIS A 519 -40.87 -12.44 10.17
CA HIS A 519 -41.66 -13.03 11.24
C HIS A 519 -42.86 -13.74 10.63
N ILE A 520 -42.81 -15.08 10.64
CA ILE A 520 -43.96 -15.96 10.49
C ILE A 520 -44.88 -15.67 11.69
N PHE A 521 -45.98 -14.95 11.46
CA PHE A 521 -47.05 -14.89 12.46
C PHE A 521 -47.92 -16.14 12.32
N VAL A 522 -47.85 -16.99 13.35
CA VAL A 522 -48.83 -18.03 13.64
C VAL A 522 -50.16 -17.32 13.92
N GLY A 523 -51.16 -17.58 13.08
CA GLY A 523 -52.52 -17.11 13.29
C GLY A 523 -53.11 -17.71 14.56
N VAL A 524 -53.62 -16.84 15.44
CA VAL A 524 -54.62 -17.20 16.44
C VAL A 524 -55.92 -16.58 15.97
N ASP A 525 -56.88 -17.44 15.68
CA ASP A 525 -58.26 -17.11 15.34
C ASP A 525 -58.88 -16.19 16.39
N VAL A 526 -59.47 -15.08 15.93
CA VAL A 526 -60.70 -14.56 16.51
C VAL A 526 -61.63 -14.19 15.34
N HIS A 527 -62.69 -14.98 15.23
CA HIS A 527 -63.87 -14.71 14.43
C HIS A 527 -64.45 -13.33 14.74
N ASP A 528 -64.83 -12.57 13.70
CA ASP A 528 -66.21 -12.11 13.61
C ASP A 528 -66.67 -12.01 12.16
N GLU A 529 -67.91 -12.42 11.96
CA GLU A 529 -68.58 -12.67 10.68
C GLU A 529 -69.15 -11.40 10.03
N SER A 530 -69.59 -11.60 8.78
CA SER A 530 -70.57 -10.84 7.99
C SER A 530 -69.97 -10.01 6.84
N GLN A 531 -69.86 -10.61 5.66
CA GLN A 531 -70.90 -10.83 4.64
C GLN A 531 -71.16 -9.62 3.72
N THR A 532 -70.97 -9.92 2.43
CA THR A 532 -71.75 -9.53 1.25
C THR A 532 -71.54 -8.18 0.56
N SER A 533 -71.05 -8.33 -0.69
CA SER A 533 -71.54 -7.74 -1.94
C SER A 533 -71.27 -6.24 -2.17
N ALA A 534 -71.18 -5.71 -3.38
CA ALA A 534 -70.90 -6.11 -4.76
C ALA A 534 -71.09 -4.79 -5.56
N ILE A 535 -70.50 -4.70 -6.77
CA ILE A 535 -70.80 -3.67 -7.81
C ILE A 535 -70.16 -2.30 -7.52
N GLY A 536 -69.49 -1.58 -8.43
CA GLY A 536 -69.23 -1.74 -9.86
C GLY A 536 -68.67 -0.42 -10.40
N CYS A 537 -67.91 -0.53 -11.50
CA CYS A 537 -67.62 0.42 -12.58
C CYS A 537 -67.35 1.92 -12.38
N ASP A 538 -66.34 2.33 -13.17
CA ASP A 538 -66.22 3.55 -13.99
C ASP A 538 -65.49 4.80 -13.48
N LYS A 539 -64.28 4.94 -14.05
CA LYS A 539 -63.79 6.01 -14.95
C LYS A 539 -63.82 7.49 -14.50
N ALA A 540 -62.66 8.09 -14.84
CA ALA A 540 -62.45 9.44 -15.38
C ALA A 540 -61.99 10.55 -14.41
N SER A 541 -60.67 10.77 -14.44
CA SER A 541 -59.97 12.00 -14.88
C SER A 541 -60.39 13.39 -14.35
N ILE A 542 -59.35 14.19 -14.03
CA ILE A 542 -59.13 15.63 -14.30
C ILE A 542 -58.76 16.48 -13.06
N ASP A 543 -57.69 17.25 -13.28
CA ASP A 543 -57.24 18.53 -12.70
C ASP A 543 -56.62 18.71 -11.31
N GLU A 544 -55.32 19.04 -11.37
CA GLU A 544 -54.68 20.31 -10.97
C GLU A 544 -55.23 21.14 -9.80
N LYS A 545 -54.25 21.48 -8.94
CA LYS A 545 -54.02 22.73 -8.21
C LYS A 545 -54.93 23.06 -7.02
N GLY A 546 -54.31 22.95 -5.85
CA GLY A 546 -54.73 23.65 -4.63
C GLY A 546 -53.56 23.80 -3.67
N ASN A 547 -52.83 24.91 -3.78
CA ASN A 547 -51.97 25.42 -2.72
C ASN A 547 -52.84 25.69 -1.48
N THR A 548 -52.49 25.08 -0.35
CA THR A 548 -52.84 25.63 0.96
C THR A 548 -51.66 25.42 1.89
N GLU A 549 -51.02 26.54 2.21
CA GLU A 549 -50.13 26.70 3.35
C GLU A 549 -50.85 26.22 4.61
N ILE A 550 -50.32 25.18 5.25
CA ILE A 550 -50.54 24.93 6.68
C ILE A 550 -49.19 25.11 7.34
N LYS A 551 -49.05 26.25 8.01
CA LYS A 551 -47.99 26.56 8.95
C LYS A 551 -48.22 25.78 10.24
N ASP A 552 -47.11 25.25 10.75
CA ASP A 552 -46.82 24.92 12.14
C ASP A 552 -47.65 23.82 12.82
N ILE A 553 -47.01 22.68 13.06
CA ILE A 553 -46.51 22.23 14.37
C ILE A 553 -45.72 20.94 14.11
N CYS A 554 -44.38 21.02 14.10
CA CYS A 554 -43.48 19.89 14.27
C CYS A 554 -42.25 20.38 15.02
N THR A 555 -42.37 20.34 16.34
CA THR A 555 -41.28 20.43 17.31
C THR A 555 -40.32 19.26 17.08
N GLU A 556 -39.04 19.60 16.89
CA GLU A 556 -37.84 18.83 17.26
C GLU A 556 -37.86 17.30 17.11
N MET A 557 -37.08 16.80 16.16
CA MET A 557 -36.08 15.74 16.42
C MET A 557 -35.05 15.75 15.29
N ARG A 558 -34.11 16.70 15.37
CA ARG A 558 -32.86 16.70 14.62
C ARG A 558 -31.95 15.66 15.28
N SER A 559 -31.28 14.82 14.50
CA SER A 559 -30.26 13.91 15.03
C SER A 559 -28.99 14.73 15.32
N ASP A 560 -28.88 15.23 16.54
CA ASP A 560 -27.77 16.08 17.03
C ASP A 560 -26.37 15.42 17.03
N LYS A 561 -26.20 14.20 16.51
CA LYS A 561 -24.91 13.48 16.49
C LYS A 561 -23.93 13.92 15.39
N PHE A 562 -24.38 14.66 14.37
CA PHE A 562 -23.53 15.07 13.26
C PHE A 562 -23.30 16.59 13.17
N ASP A 563 -24.09 17.41 13.88
CA ASP A 563 -23.86 18.86 13.92
C ASP A 563 -22.57 19.20 14.72
N GLU A 564 -22.14 18.35 15.67
CA GLU A 564 -20.82 18.47 16.34
C GLU A 564 -19.62 18.09 15.45
N ILE A 565 -19.86 17.50 14.28
CA ILE A 565 -18.82 17.09 13.32
C ILE A 565 -18.59 18.18 12.24
N GLY A 566 -19.56 19.10 12.07
CA GLY A 566 -19.56 20.10 11.00
C GLY A 566 -18.94 21.46 11.34
N ASP A 567 -18.73 21.80 12.62
CA ASP A 567 -18.22 23.12 13.02
C ASP A 567 -16.72 23.07 13.35
N LEU A 568 -15.88 23.15 12.31
CA LEU A 568 -14.43 23.34 12.41
C LEU A 568 -13.97 24.50 11.50
N GLY A 569 -14.63 25.65 11.61
CA GLY A 569 -14.15 26.93 11.07
C GLY A 569 -12.89 27.47 11.77
N GLY A 570 -11.91 26.61 12.09
CA GLY A 570 -10.70 26.99 12.82
C GLY A 570 -9.47 26.10 12.60
N TYR A 571 -9.57 25.03 11.82
CA TYR A 571 -8.40 24.25 11.39
C TYR A 571 -8.39 24.15 9.89
N ASP A 572 -7.96 25.26 9.30
CA ASP A 572 -7.35 25.19 8.00
C ASP A 572 -6.24 24.12 8.04
N LEU A 573 -6.43 23.09 7.22
CA LEU A 573 -5.32 22.35 6.61
C LEU A 573 -4.57 23.27 5.63
N GLU A 574 -4.33 24.53 6.02
CA GLU A 574 -3.67 25.55 5.21
C GLU A 574 -2.23 25.13 5.02
N LEU A 575 -1.95 24.79 3.76
CA LEU A 575 -0.62 24.77 3.18
C LEU A 575 0.17 26.08 3.39
N GLU A 576 -0.44 27.16 3.90
CA GLU A 576 0.22 28.47 4.08
C GLU A 576 0.89 28.69 5.43
N SER A 577 0.61 27.88 6.46
CA SER A 577 1.45 27.87 7.69
C SER A 577 2.82 27.19 7.47
N PHE A 578 3.06 26.66 6.26
CA PHE A 578 4.24 25.89 5.89
C PHE A 578 5.28 26.68 5.07
N GLN A 579 5.23 28.02 5.09
CA GLN A 579 6.20 28.92 4.45
C GLN A 579 6.74 30.06 5.36
N THR A 580 7.00 29.81 6.65
CA THR A 580 7.80 30.77 7.44
C THR A 580 9.30 30.51 7.24
N LEU A 581 10.00 31.54 6.77
CA LEU A 581 11.46 31.55 6.55
C LEU A 581 12.25 31.15 7.80
N GLU A 582 11.69 31.36 8.99
CA GLU A 582 12.34 31.10 10.29
C GLU A 582 12.45 29.61 10.68
N PHE A 583 11.84 28.68 9.93
CA PHE A 583 11.99 27.22 10.14
C PHE A 583 12.92 26.53 9.12
N LEU A 584 13.34 27.25 8.06
CA LEU A 584 14.33 26.74 7.09
C LEU A 584 15.77 26.89 7.59
N ASP A 585 16.08 27.87 8.45
CA ASP A 585 17.43 28.10 8.99
C ASP A 585 17.88 27.03 10.01
N MET A 586 16.96 26.20 10.52
CA MET A 586 17.29 25.12 11.45
C MET A 586 17.79 23.84 10.75
N PHE A 587 17.81 23.81 9.41
CA PHE A 587 18.21 22.65 8.60
C PHE A 587 19.46 22.90 7.73
N GLU A 588 20.18 24.01 7.91
CA GLU A 588 21.44 24.32 7.21
C GLU A 588 22.72 24.33 8.08
N LEU A 589 22.63 23.98 9.38
CA LEU A 589 23.81 23.85 10.25
C LEU A 589 23.91 22.41 10.77
N ASP A 590 24.66 21.57 10.08
CA ASP A 590 25.38 20.40 10.64
C ASP A 590 26.17 19.68 9.52
N LEU A 591 27.06 20.43 8.85
CA LEU A 591 28.04 19.87 7.91
C LEU A 591 29.41 20.58 8.01
N GLU A 592 29.79 21.07 9.18
CA GLU A 592 31.18 21.46 9.48
C GLU A 592 31.45 21.23 10.98
N ASP A 593 31.72 19.99 11.38
CA ASP A 593 32.51 19.69 12.59
C ASP A 593 32.85 18.19 12.61
N GLY A 594 33.87 17.81 11.84
CA GLY A 594 34.38 16.44 11.78
C GLY A 594 35.77 16.31 11.17
N LEU A 595 36.48 17.42 10.95
CA LEU A 595 37.83 17.44 10.38
C LEU A 595 38.66 18.53 11.07
N ASN A 596 38.92 18.37 12.38
CA ASN A 596 40.06 18.98 13.07
C ASN A 596 40.15 18.47 14.53
N SER A 597 40.57 17.23 14.71
CA SER A 597 41.27 16.81 15.93
C SER A 597 41.96 15.47 15.68
N GLU A 598 43.16 15.54 15.12
CA GLU A 598 44.34 14.80 15.59
C GLU A 598 45.53 15.18 14.68
N ARG A 599 46.31 16.14 15.18
CA ARG A 599 47.72 16.31 14.87
C ARG A 599 48.53 15.75 16.04
#